data_AF-A0A1X2I1J0-F1
#
_entry.id   AF-A0A1X2I1J0-F1
#
_cell.length_a   1.000
_cell.length_b   1.000
_cell.length_c   1.000
_cell.angle_alpha   90.00
_cell.angle_beta   90.00
_cell.angle_gamma   90.00
#
_symmetry.space_group_name_H-M   'P 1'
#
loop_
_entity.id
_entity.type
_entity.pdbx_description
1 polymer ?
#
loop_
_entity_poly.entity_id
_entity_poly.type
_entity_poly.pdbx_seq_one_letter_code
_entity_poly.pdbx_strand_id
1 'polypeptide(L)'
;MLSVKLKLFEIMDTKDKLVLLFLVGELDHSRDTSAAYFLRPLPTFATPTLVYFPSVDHYGLDNFDWSNKFTISMHLRVHDSQLDYYLQLTPKKYRVLSKPHSEETLALTILQKEILCSHFQLNEHSLEIDVIQIPPSTFDREGLYLTGSFLENIWLLRHSCMPDDNVWDHYGNDDTVTVFNIY
;
A
#
# COMPACT_ATOMS: atom_id res chain seq x y z
N MET A 1 11.37 -19.98 5.12
CA MET A 1 11.27 -19.07 3.95
C MET A 1 11.21 -17.59 4.33
N LEU A 2 10.46 -17.19 5.37
CA LEU A 2 10.37 -15.78 5.80
C LEU A 2 11.75 -15.12 6.00
N SER A 3 12.67 -15.76 6.74
CA SER A 3 14.03 -15.23 6.95
C SER A 3 14.83 -14.96 5.67
N VAL A 4 14.70 -15.80 4.63
CA VAL A 4 15.37 -15.58 3.33
C VAL A 4 14.76 -14.37 2.62
N LYS A 5 13.43 -14.24 2.67
CA LYS A 5 12.72 -13.08 2.13
C LYS A 5 13.18 -11.81 2.82
N LEU A 6 13.11 -11.75 4.15
CA LEU A 6 13.52 -10.58 4.93
C LEU A 6 14.96 -10.17 4.58
N LYS A 7 15.87 -11.15 4.46
CA LYS A 7 17.27 -10.90 4.08
C LYS A 7 17.43 -10.40 2.64
N LEU A 8 16.61 -10.88 1.70
CA LEU A 8 16.58 -10.34 0.33
C LEU A 8 16.15 -8.87 0.36
N PHE A 9 15.10 -8.54 1.10
CA PHE A 9 14.67 -7.16 1.28
C PHE A 9 15.76 -6.29 1.91
N GLU A 10 16.49 -6.80 2.91
CA GLU A 10 17.60 -6.07 3.53
C GLU A 10 18.73 -5.70 2.56
N ILE A 11 19.06 -6.59 1.60
CA ILE A 11 20.16 -6.35 0.64
C ILE A 11 19.75 -5.53 -0.58
N MET A 12 18.46 -5.40 -0.87
CA MET A 12 17.95 -4.57 -1.96
C MET A 12 18.17 -3.08 -1.66
N ASP A 13 18.51 -2.31 -2.69
CA ASP A 13 18.54 -0.86 -2.56
C ASP A 13 17.11 -0.27 -2.49
N THR A 14 17.00 1.03 -2.21
CA THR A 14 15.71 1.72 -2.09
C THR A 14 14.91 1.66 -3.40
N LYS A 15 15.58 1.76 -4.55
CA LYS A 15 14.93 1.77 -5.86
C LYS A 15 14.33 0.40 -6.15
N ASP A 16 15.09 -0.67 -5.95
CA ASP A 16 14.64 -2.05 -6.14
C ASP A 16 13.43 -2.36 -5.26
N LYS A 17 13.44 -1.91 -4.00
CA LYS A 17 12.31 -2.08 -3.07
C LYS A 17 11.04 -1.37 -3.55
N LEU A 18 11.17 -0.14 -4.04
CA LEU A 18 10.04 0.63 -4.57
C LEU A 18 9.48 -0.02 -5.85
N VAL A 19 10.34 -0.36 -6.80
CA VAL A 19 9.96 -1.08 -8.03
C VAL A 19 9.16 -2.32 -7.67
N LEU A 20 9.68 -3.13 -6.75
CA LEU A 20 9.01 -4.35 -6.30
C LEU A 20 7.64 -4.09 -5.67
N LEU A 21 7.50 -3.03 -4.85
CA LEU A 21 6.23 -2.66 -4.23
C LEU A 21 5.17 -2.31 -5.28
N PHE A 22 5.54 -1.47 -6.26
CA PHE A 22 4.61 -1.06 -7.32
C PHE A 22 4.24 -2.21 -8.25
N LEU A 23 5.18 -3.11 -8.53
CA LEU A 23 4.92 -4.32 -9.30
C LEU A 23 3.91 -5.24 -8.60
N VAL A 24 3.98 -5.36 -7.26
CA VAL A 24 2.98 -6.11 -6.49
C VAL A 24 1.61 -5.44 -6.56
N GLY A 25 1.56 -4.10 -6.52
CA GLY A 25 0.31 -3.35 -6.66
C GLY A 25 -0.34 -3.46 -8.04
N GLU A 26 0.46 -3.55 -9.11
CA GLU A 26 -0.04 -3.61 -10.49
C GLU A 26 -0.49 -5.01 -10.92
N LEU A 27 0.18 -6.07 -10.46
CA LEU A 27 -0.21 -7.45 -10.79
C LEU A 27 -1.65 -7.77 -10.39
N ASP A 28 -2.20 -7.06 -9.41
CA ASP A 28 -3.60 -7.22 -8.96
C ASP A 28 -4.63 -6.57 -9.88
N HIS A 29 -4.22 -5.78 -10.88
CA HIS A 29 -5.14 -5.20 -11.87
C HIS A 29 -5.52 -6.17 -12.99
N SER A 30 -4.82 -7.30 -13.16
CA SER A 30 -5.11 -8.24 -14.25
C SER A 30 -6.30 -9.14 -13.95
N ARG A 31 -7.52 -8.61 -14.11
CA ARG A 31 -8.85 -9.22 -14.44
C ARG A 31 -9.32 -10.57 -13.88
N ASP A 32 -8.54 -11.35 -13.14
CA ASP A 32 -9.02 -12.59 -12.53
C ASP A 32 -9.63 -12.31 -11.15
N THR A 33 -10.93 -12.08 -11.17
CA THR A 33 -11.85 -11.72 -10.08
C THR A 33 -12.01 -12.77 -8.98
N SER A 34 -11.06 -13.68 -8.77
CA SER A 34 -11.17 -14.60 -7.63
C SER A 34 -10.89 -13.82 -6.33
N ALA A 35 -11.92 -13.65 -5.50
CA ALA A 35 -11.91 -12.95 -4.22
C ALA A 35 -10.96 -13.54 -3.14
N ALA A 36 -10.02 -14.40 -3.53
CA ALA A 36 -9.07 -15.06 -2.64
C ALA A 36 -7.76 -14.29 -2.44
N TYR A 37 -7.55 -13.14 -3.12
CA TYR A 37 -6.31 -12.37 -3.04
C TYR A 37 -6.28 -11.27 -1.97
N PHE A 38 -7.43 -10.92 -1.37
CA PHE A 38 -7.59 -9.81 -0.40
C PHE A 38 -6.80 -9.95 0.91
N LEU A 39 -6.14 -11.09 1.16
CA LEU A 39 -5.47 -11.39 2.42
C LEU A 39 -4.07 -11.98 2.20
N ARG A 40 -3.32 -11.49 1.20
CA ARG A 40 -1.90 -11.85 1.09
C ARG A 40 -1.08 -10.95 2.02
N PRO A 41 -0.66 -11.43 3.22
CA PRO A 41 0.10 -10.61 4.14
C PRO A 41 1.42 -10.21 3.49
N LEU A 42 1.77 -8.92 3.56
CA LEU A 42 3.10 -8.50 3.18
C LEU A 42 4.13 -9.15 4.12
N PRO A 43 5.37 -9.35 3.64
CA PRO A 43 5.84 -8.92 2.33
C PRO A 43 5.87 -10.17 1.40
N THR A 44 4.96 -10.20 0.41
CA THR A 44 4.81 -11.30 -0.57
C THR A 44 5.79 -11.26 -1.73
N PHE A 45 6.68 -10.25 -1.79
CA PHE A 45 7.67 -9.97 -2.84
C PHE A 45 8.44 -11.14 -3.49
N ALA A 46 8.54 -12.29 -2.83
CA ALA A 46 9.14 -13.50 -3.39
C ALA A 46 8.08 -14.61 -3.60
N THR A 47 6.95 -14.28 -4.23
CA THR A 47 6.00 -15.28 -4.75
C THR A 47 6.17 -15.42 -6.27
N PRO A 48 6.09 -16.66 -6.81
CA PRO A 48 6.34 -16.98 -8.22
C PRO A 48 5.27 -16.45 -9.21
N THR A 49 4.43 -15.50 -8.81
CA THR A 49 3.33 -14.93 -9.60
C THR A 49 3.70 -13.64 -10.33
N LEU A 50 4.99 -13.29 -10.42
CA LEU A 50 5.47 -12.18 -11.24
C LEU A 50 5.49 -12.63 -12.71
N VAL A 51 4.36 -12.49 -13.41
CA VAL A 51 4.14 -13.09 -14.74
C VAL A 51 4.69 -12.24 -15.89
N TYR A 52 4.80 -10.92 -15.73
CA TYR A 52 5.28 -10.05 -16.81
C TYR A 52 5.71 -8.67 -16.27
N PHE A 53 6.84 -8.16 -16.74
CA PHE A 53 7.35 -6.84 -16.39
C PHE A 53 7.44 -5.99 -17.65
N PRO A 54 6.57 -4.99 -17.87
CA PRO A 54 6.95 -3.87 -18.72
C PRO A 54 8.23 -3.26 -18.13
N SER A 55 9.14 -2.79 -18.99
CA SER A 55 10.47 -2.33 -18.58
C SER A 55 10.38 -1.35 -17.42
N VAL A 56 10.96 -1.74 -16.29
CA VAL A 56 11.05 -1.01 -15.00
C VAL A 56 11.47 0.45 -15.16
N ASP A 57 12.15 0.79 -16.26
CA ASP A 57 12.52 2.15 -16.63
C ASP A 57 11.33 3.11 -16.85
N HIS A 58 10.08 2.60 -16.90
CA HIS A 58 8.88 3.44 -17.12
C HIS A 58 8.30 4.05 -15.85
N TYR A 59 8.52 3.48 -14.66
CA TYR A 59 8.09 4.13 -13.43
C TYR A 59 9.06 5.25 -13.12
N GLY A 60 8.71 6.47 -13.52
CA GLY A 60 9.34 7.66 -12.93
C GLY A 60 9.04 7.63 -11.44
N LEU A 61 9.91 7.06 -10.60
CA LEU A 61 9.68 6.99 -9.15
C LEU A 61 9.96 8.37 -8.48
N ASP A 62 9.78 9.49 -9.18
CA ASP A 62 10.18 10.82 -8.74
C ASP A 62 9.40 11.32 -7.51
N ASN A 63 8.27 10.69 -7.22
CA ASN A 63 7.51 10.84 -5.98
C ASN A 63 8.24 10.28 -4.74
N PHE A 64 9.42 9.68 -4.90
CA PHE A 64 10.21 9.10 -3.82
C PHE A 64 11.64 9.65 -3.82
N ASP A 65 12.28 9.66 -2.66
CA ASP A 65 13.72 9.93 -2.54
C ASP A 65 14.48 8.60 -2.49
N TRP A 66 15.05 8.17 -3.62
CA TRP A 66 15.75 6.88 -3.67
C TRP A 66 17.12 6.94 -3.00
N SER A 67 17.66 8.15 -2.79
CA SER A 67 18.91 8.31 -2.04
C SER A 67 18.72 8.10 -0.54
N ASN A 68 17.47 8.26 -0.06
CA ASN A 68 17.10 8.01 1.32
C ASN A 68 16.67 6.56 1.53
N LYS A 69 17.48 5.80 2.28
CA LYS A 69 17.21 4.40 2.66
C LYS A 69 15.96 4.22 3.53
N PHE A 70 15.44 5.29 4.15
CA PHE A 70 14.25 5.25 4.99
C PHE A 70 12.96 5.50 4.21
N THR A 71 13.05 5.88 2.93
CA THR A 71 11.89 6.06 2.05
C THR A 71 11.01 4.82 2.01
N ILE A 72 11.62 3.64 2.02
CA ILE A 72 10.93 2.36 2.20
C ILE A 72 11.74 1.48 3.13
N SER A 73 11.14 1.10 4.25
CA SER A 73 11.79 0.25 5.27
C SER A 73 10.81 -0.79 5.79
N MET A 74 11.34 -1.89 6.29
CA MET A 74 10.53 -2.99 6.80
C MET A 74 10.69 -3.03 8.32
N HIS A 75 9.56 -3.18 9.00
CA HIS A 75 9.49 -3.15 10.46
C HIS A 75 8.71 -4.34 10.97
N LEU A 76 8.89 -4.60 12.26
CA LEU A 76 8.18 -5.64 12.99
C LEU A 76 7.37 -4.96 14.11
N ARG A 77 6.05 -5.16 14.09
CA ARG A 77 5.16 -4.82 15.19
C ARG A 77 4.94 -6.05 16.04
N VAL A 78 5.04 -5.87 17.36
CA VAL A 78 4.71 -6.91 18.34
C VAL A 78 3.48 -6.43 19.10
N HIS A 79 2.35 -7.11 18.93
CA HIS A 79 1.10 -6.78 19.62
C HIS A 79 0.47 -8.05 20.19
N ASP A 80 0.28 -8.12 21.51
CA ASP A 80 -0.41 -9.24 22.19
C ASP A 80 -0.04 -10.65 21.72
N SER A 81 1.27 -10.89 21.51
CA SER A 81 1.86 -12.16 21.03
C SER A 81 1.78 -12.41 19.51
N GLN A 82 1.18 -11.50 18.74
CA GLN A 82 1.23 -11.51 17.29
C GLN A 82 2.43 -10.70 16.77
N LEU A 83 3.07 -11.24 15.73
CA LEU A 83 4.24 -10.67 15.07
C LEU A 83 3.84 -10.26 13.64
N ASP A 84 3.60 -8.97 13.44
CA ASP A 84 3.17 -8.44 12.16
C ASP A 84 4.30 -7.64 11.52
N TYR A 85 4.69 -8.04 10.31
CA TYR A 85 5.65 -7.29 9.51
C TYR A 85 4.89 -6.25 8.68
N TYR A 86 5.45 -5.05 8.57
CA TYR A 86 4.90 -4.02 7.72
C TYR A 86 5.99 -3.26 6.98
N LEU A 87 5.63 -2.69 5.84
CA LEU A 87 6.46 -1.77 5.08
C LEU A 87 6.09 -0.35 5.48
N GLN A 88 7.04 0.40 6.01
CA GLN A 88 6.90 1.84 6.20
C GLN A 88 7.34 2.55 4.92
N LEU A 89 6.43 3.29 4.31
CA LEU A 89 6.64 4.03 3.06
C LEU A 89 6.49 5.53 3.29
N THR A 90 7.41 6.33 2.75
CA THR A 90 7.40 7.80 2.85
C THR A 90 7.38 8.41 1.45
N PRO A 91 6.20 8.62 0.83
CA PRO A 91 6.10 9.30 -0.46
C PRO A 91 6.20 10.82 -0.30
N LYS A 92 6.57 11.54 -1.35
CA LYS A 92 6.53 13.03 -1.39
C LYS A 92 5.12 13.57 -1.59
N LYS A 93 4.24 12.80 -2.22
CA LYS A 93 2.85 13.15 -2.50
C LYS A 93 1.96 11.93 -2.43
N TYR A 94 0.73 12.14 -2.04
CA TYR A 94 -0.32 11.14 -2.05
C TYR A 94 -1.67 11.81 -2.33
N ARG A 95 -2.68 11.01 -2.65
CA ARG A 95 -4.04 11.47 -2.83
C ARG A 95 -4.97 10.74 -1.87
N VAL A 96 -6.00 11.41 -1.39
CA VAL A 96 -7.05 10.82 -0.55
C VAL A 96 -8.37 10.90 -1.30
N LEU A 97 -9.12 9.80 -1.31
CA LEU A 97 -10.42 9.77 -1.97
C LEU A 97 -11.40 10.65 -1.17
N SER A 98 -11.97 11.65 -1.82
CA SER A 98 -12.93 12.56 -1.21
C SER A 98 -14.20 11.81 -0.77
N LYS A 99 -14.83 12.31 0.29
CA LYS A 99 -16.11 11.81 0.82
C LYS A 99 -17.26 12.68 0.28
N PRO A 100 -18.46 12.13 0.05
CA PRO A 100 -18.86 10.74 0.28
C PRO A 100 -18.37 9.78 -0.83
N HIS A 101 -18.12 8.53 -0.46
CA HIS A 101 -17.70 7.49 -1.40
C HIS A 101 -18.86 7.00 -2.27
N SER A 102 -18.56 6.51 -3.48
CA SER A 102 -19.52 5.75 -4.28
C SER A 102 -19.98 4.49 -3.55
N GLU A 103 -21.16 3.96 -3.87
CA GLU A 103 -21.72 2.77 -3.21
C GLU A 103 -20.79 1.54 -3.29
N GLU A 104 -20.17 1.33 -4.45
CA GLU A 104 -19.17 0.25 -4.64
C GLU A 104 -17.94 0.45 -3.74
N THR A 105 -17.41 1.67 -3.68
CA THR A 105 -16.26 1.96 -2.81
C THR A 105 -16.64 1.83 -1.34
N LEU A 106 -17.85 2.25 -0.97
CA LEU A 106 -18.36 2.12 0.39
C LEU A 106 -18.41 0.66 0.82
N ALA A 107 -18.97 -0.24 -0.02
CA ALA A 107 -19.02 -1.67 0.27
C ALA A 107 -17.63 -2.28 0.50
N LEU A 108 -16.65 -1.92 -0.33
CA LEU A 108 -15.26 -2.36 -0.16
C LEU A 108 -14.61 -1.81 1.10
N THR A 109 -14.83 -0.53 1.42
CA THR A 109 -14.30 0.07 2.66
C THR A 109 -14.90 -0.56 3.91
N ILE A 110 -16.18 -0.98 3.89
CA ILE A 110 -16.83 -1.71 4.98
C ILE A 110 -16.14 -3.06 5.18
N LEU A 111 -15.94 -3.85 4.13
CA LEU A 111 -15.25 -5.14 4.22
C LEU A 111 -13.81 -4.98 4.76
N GLN A 112 -13.07 -3.99 4.27
CA GLN A 112 -11.71 -3.72 4.74
C GLN A 112 -11.68 -3.24 6.18
N LYS A 113 -12.71 -2.49 6.61
CA LYS A 113 -12.88 -2.09 8.01
C LYS A 113 -13.04 -3.31 8.91
N GLU A 114 -13.89 -4.27 8.54
CA GLU A 114 -14.09 -5.51 9.31
C GLU A 114 -12.78 -6.31 9.43
N ILE A 115 -12.00 -6.42 8.35
CA ILE A 115 -10.68 -7.08 8.36
C ILE A 115 -9.72 -6.36 9.31
N LEU A 116 -9.62 -5.03 9.21
CA LEU A 116 -8.73 -4.23 10.07
C LEU A 116 -9.11 -4.35 11.55
N CYS A 117 -10.39 -4.21 11.86
CA CYS A 117 -10.89 -4.32 13.24
C CYS A 117 -10.66 -5.71 13.82
N SER A 118 -10.94 -6.76 13.05
CA SER A 118 -10.75 -8.15 13.52
C SER A 118 -9.29 -8.52 13.67
N HIS A 119 -8.42 -8.12 12.73
CA HIS A 119 -7.01 -8.49 12.73
C HIS A 119 -6.19 -7.70 13.75
N PHE A 120 -6.42 -6.38 13.84
CA PHE A 120 -5.66 -5.48 14.71
C PHE A 120 -6.38 -5.12 16.01
N GLN A 121 -7.52 -5.75 16.30
CA GLN A 121 -8.32 -5.53 17.51
C GLN A 121 -8.72 -4.06 17.71
N LEU A 122 -9.01 -3.36 16.61
CA LEU A 122 -9.37 -1.94 16.64
C LEU A 122 -10.84 -1.75 17.03
N ASN A 123 -11.15 -0.59 17.61
CA ASN A 123 -12.54 -0.22 17.92
C ASN A 123 -13.28 0.17 16.64
N GLU A 124 -14.18 -0.72 16.20
CA GLU A 124 -14.98 -0.55 14.99
C GLU A 124 -15.80 0.75 14.97
N HIS A 125 -16.32 1.19 16.11
CA HIS A 125 -17.19 2.36 16.16
C HIS A 125 -16.45 3.69 15.99
N SER A 126 -15.16 3.73 16.33
CA SER A 126 -14.32 4.94 16.20
C SER A 126 -13.42 4.91 14.97
N LEU A 127 -13.28 3.77 14.30
CA LEU A 127 -12.36 3.63 13.19
C LEU A 127 -12.89 4.33 11.94
N GLU A 128 -12.25 5.44 11.60
CA GLU A 128 -12.38 6.10 10.30
C GLU A 128 -11.46 5.41 9.29
N ILE A 129 -12.05 5.01 8.17
CA ILE A 129 -11.36 4.38 7.05
C ILE A 129 -11.28 5.37 5.90
N ASP A 130 -10.08 5.46 5.34
CA ASP A 130 -9.76 6.29 4.19
C ASP A 130 -9.15 5.43 3.09
N VAL A 131 -9.32 5.89 1.87
CA VAL A 131 -8.72 5.30 0.67
C VAL A 131 -7.72 6.30 0.15
N ILE A 132 -6.48 5.84 -0.07
CA ILE A 132 -5.42 6.68 -0.59
C ILE A 132 -4.81 6.07 -1.84
N GLN A 133 -4.26 6.95 -2.68
CA GLN A 133 -3.45 6.60 -3.82
C GLN A 133 -2.06 7.19 -3.63
N ILE A 134 -1.03 6.35 -3.78
CA ILE A 134 0.37 6.78 -3.80
C ILE A 134 0.88 6.52 -5.22
N PRO A 135 0.98 7.55 -6.09
CA PRO A 135 1.46 7.34 -7.44
C PRO A 135 2.99 7.16 -7.44
N PRO A 136 3.54 6.37 -8.39
CA PRO A 136 4.98 6.23 -8.53
C PRO A 136 5.62 7.55 -8.96
N SER A 137 4.93 8.26 -9.87
CA SER A 137 5.34 9.55 -10.40
C SER A 137 4.35 10.66 -10.11
N THR A 138 4.77 11.93 -10.16
CA THR A 138 3.83 13.04 -9.92
C THR A 138 2.73 13.18 -10.96
N PHE A 139 2.90 12.59 -12.14
CA PHE A 139 1.96 12.69 -13.26
C PHE A 139 1.20 11.41 -13.53
N ASP A 140 1.46 10.36 -12.75
CA ASP A 140 0.84 9.08 -12.99
C ASP A 140 -0.63 9.07 -12.54
N ARG A 141 -1.45 8.43 -13.36
CA ARG A 141 -2.81 8.05 -12.99
C ARG A 141 -2.81 6.72 -12.27
N GLU A 142 -1.81 5.88 -12.54
CA GLU A 142 -1.62 4.61 -11.87
C GLU A 142 -0.89 4.82 -10.53
N GLY A 143 -1.14 3.93 -9.57
CA GLY A 143 -0.56 4.08 -8.25
C GLY A 143 -0.86 2.92 -7.32
N LEU A 144 -0.23 2.97 -6.17
CA LEU A 144 -0.52 2.07 -5.08
C LEU A 144 -1.80 2.53 -4.38
N TYR A 145 -2.84 1.70 -4.42
CA TYR A 145 -4.08 1.97 -3.70
C TYR A 145 -4.03 1.31 -2.34
N LEU A 146 -4.27 2.11 -1.30
CA LEU A 146 -4.31 1.63 0.06
C LEU A 146 -5.66 1.99 0.68
N THR A 147 -6.16 1.10 1.53
CA THR A 147 -7.28 1.42 2.42
C THR A 147 -6.82 1.20 3.85
N GLY A 148 -7.14 2.15 4.72
CA GLY A 148 -6.60 2.12 6.07
C GLY A 148 -7.12 3.25 6.93
N SER A 149 -6.41 3.51 8.01
CA SER A 149 -6.71 4.62 8.92
C SER A 149 -5.49 5.48 9.14
N PHE A 150 -5.65 6.79 9.00
CA PHE A 150 -4.61 7.76 9.35
C PHE A 150 -4.30 7.75 10.85
N LEU A 151 -5.33 7.63 11.70
CA LEU A 151 -5.18 7.69 13.16
C LEU A 151 -4.31 6.54 13.67
N GLU A 152 -4.58 5.32 13.20
CA GLU A 152 -3.86 4.12 13.61
C GLU A 152 -2.57 3.91 12.80
N ASN A 153 -2.44 4.60 11.66
CA ASN A 153 -1.44 4.38 10.62
C ASN A 153 -1.29 2.89 10.28
N ILE A 154 -2.39 2.29 9.84
CA ILE A 154 -2.47 0.90 9.38
C ILE A 154 -3.11 0.92 8.01
N TRP A 155 -2.41 0.40 7.01
CA TRP A 155 -2.82 0.43 5.62
C TRP A 155 -2.73 -0.96 5.01
N LEU A 156 -3.75 -1.33 4.25
CA LEU A 156 -3.79 -2.56 3.48
C LEU A 156 -3.79 -2.22 1.99
N LEU A 157 -3.10 -3.05 1.20
CA LEU A 157 -3.19 -2.98 -0.25
C LEU A 157 -4.63 -3.23 -0.70
N ARG A 158 -5.15 -2.33 -1.53
CA ARG A 158 -6.51 -2.41 -2.06
C ARG A 158 -6.50 -3.01 -3.46
N HIS A 159 -7.27 -4.08 -3.63
CA HIS A 159 -7.49 -4.76 -4.90
C HIS A 159 -8.81 -4.29 -5.51
N SER A 160 -8.89 -3.11 -6.13
CA SER A 160 -10.08 -2.76 -6.93
C SER A 160 -9.91 -1.59 -7.88
N CYS A 161 -10.81 -1.61 -8.88
CA CYS A 161 -11.18 -0.55 -9.81
C CYS A 161 -11.00 0.87 -9.25
N MET A 162 -10.32 1.68 -10.05
CA MET A 162 -10.12 3.11 -9.85
C MET A 162 -11.47 3.82 -9.79
N PRO A 163 -11.83 4.50 -8.68
CA PRO A 163 -12.88 5.49 -8.76
C PRO A 163 -12.45 6.58 -9.77
N ASP A 164 -13.40 7.11 -10.54
CA ASP A 164 -13.16 8.14 -11.55
C ASP A 164 -12.23 9.25 -11.01
N ASP A 165 -11.28 9.69 -11.83
CA ASP A 165 -10.15 10.58 -11.47
C ASP A 165 -10.52 11.90 -10.77
N ASN A 166 -11.80 12.30 -10.79
CA ASN A 166 -12.27 13.60 -10.31
C ASN A 166 -12.57 13.68 -8.81
N VAL A 167 -12.30 12.63 -8.03
CA VAL A 167 -12.70 12.54 -6.61
C VAL A 167 -11.50 12.46 -5.66
N TRP A 168 -10.33 12.94 -6.07
CA TRP A 168 -9.09 12.81 -5.29
C TRP A 168 -8.58 14.16 -4.77
N ASP A 169 -8.47 14.27 -3.45
CA ASP A 169 -7.80 15.39 -2.78
C ASP A 169 -6.30 15.16 -2.77
N HIS A 170 -5.52 16.15 -3.20
CA HIS A 170 -4.08 16.03 -3.41
C HIS A 170 -3.30 16.61 -2.24
N TYR A 171 -2.34 15.84 -1.72
CA TYR A 171 -1.52 16.23 -0.58
C TYR A 171 -0.03 16.15 -0.93
N GLY A 172 0.69 17.22 -0.57
CA GLY A 172 2.16 17.21 -0.51
C GLY A 172 2.63 16.72 0.85
N ASN A 173 3.78 16.08 0.88
CA ASN A 173 4.47 15.56 2.06
C ASN A 173 5.94 16.00 2.03
N ASP A 174 6.15 17.28 1.75
CA ASP A 174 7.49 17.87 1.59
C ASP A 174 8.29 17.86 2.90
N ASP A 175 7.60 17.80 4.05
CA ASP A 175 8.20 17.69 5.38
C ASP A 175 8.53 16.24 5.78
N THR A 176 8.15 15.25 4.95
CA THR A 176 8.33 13.81 5.18
C THR A 176 7.68 13.31 6.48
N VAL A 177 6.71 14.05 7.03
CA VAL A 177 6.06 13.71 8.31
C VAL A 177 5.08 12.56 8.12
N THR A 178 4.44 12.48 6.95
CA THR A 178 3.45 11.45 6.67
C THR A 178 4.14 10.19 6.17
N VAL A 179 3.90 9.09 6.88
CA VAL A 179 4.43 7.76 6.57
C VAL A 179 3.29 6.75 6.60
N PHE A 180 3.34 5.76 5.72
CA PHE A 180 2.30 4.74 5.59
C PHE A 180 2.86 3.39 6.02
N ASN A 181 2.31 2.80 7.09
CA ASN A 181 2.65 1.43 7.48
C ASN A 181 1.71 0.45 6.78
N ILE A 182 2.24 -0.23 5.78
CA ILE A 182 1.52 -1.14 4.89
C ILE A 182 1.71 -2.58 5.37
N TYR A 183 0.62 -3.22 5.77
CA TYR A 183 0.58 -4.60 6.31
C TYR A 183 0.12 -5.60 5.24
#